data_AF-A0A8H8YZH6-F1
#
_entry.id   AF-A0A8H8YZH6-F1
#
_cell.length_a   1.000
_cell.length_b   1.000
_cell.length_c   1.000
_cell.angle_alpha   90.00
_cell.angle_beta   90.00
_cell.angle_gamma   90.00
#
_symmetry.space_group_name_H-M   'P 1'
#
loop_
_entity.id
_entity.type
_entity.pdbx_description
1 polymer ?
#
loop_
_entity_poly.entity_id
_entity_poly.type
_entity_poly.pdbx_seq_one_letter_code
_entity_poly.pdbx_strand_id
1 'polypeptide(L)'
;MPTEKSEKEYGKLSLDQFQQIVRDLPEIRSQMQALPELIRAAPKAKINAMLDEGVYWAMVYELSFHEQIALLFCALGRTQELSEAAKSDDSSQVALEMFENDEFDDWNGGVGGFFSKNDVIGLTVVLQRNILSIMLFHRTLDKLVEDVRAGSDESFFKAVRLDRSIITCPTFASRIALAELRNDKVFFVHLRSALKGPLKKHWEAYNDLRYALFMLRELGFYQMSDAQLEDLLVHKLKLYPNVPCARKNLRKQFTESKKFATPSK
;
A
#
# COMPACT_ATOMS: atom_id res chain seq x y z
N MET A 1 18.61 13.75 29.04
CA MET A 1 17.26 14.11 29.52
C MET A 1 16.34 12.96 29.15
N PRO A 2 15.56 12.40 30.08
CA PRO A 2 14.62 11.34 29.72
C PRO A 2 13.55 11.96 28.81
N THR A 3 13.50 11.52 27.56
CA THR A 3 12.40 11.82 26.65
C THR A 3 11.13 11.30 27.29
N GLU A 4 10.21 12.21 27.63
CA GLU A 4 8.85 11.85 28.02
C GLU A 4 8.29 10.91 26.96
N LYS A 5 7.98 9.66 27.33
CA LYS A 5 7.32 8.73 26.41
C LYS A 5 5.98 9.36 26.03
N SER A 6 5.86 9.85 24.81
CA SER A 6 4.61 10.42 24.30
C SER A 6 3.48 9.41 24.44
N GLU A 7 2.32 9.84 24.93
CA GLU A 7 1.17 8.98 25.14
C GLU A 7 0.70 8.36 23.81
N LYS A 8 0.52 7.03 23.78
CA LYS A 8 0.09 6.28 22.58
C LYS A 8 -1.43 6.35 22.41
N GLU A 9 -1.93 7.53 22.03
CA GLU A 9 -3.36 7.81 21.85
C GLU A 9 -4.05 6.92 20.79
N TYR A 10 -3.29 6.44 19.79
CA TYR A 10 -3.81 5.68 18.65
C TYR A 10 -3.29 4.23 18.67
N GLY A 11 -3.37 3.60 19.84
CA GLY A 11 -3.05 2.19 20.05
C GLY A 11 -1.56 2.00 20.23
N LYS A 12 -0.84 1.71 19.14
CA LYS A 12 0.63 1.61 19.16
C LYS A 12 1.31 2.93 18.75
N LEU A 13 0.56 3.88 18.22
CA LEU A 13 1.09 5.16 17.74
C LEU A 13 0.73 6.31 18.68
N SER A 14 1.69 7.23 18.86
CA SER A 14 1.39 8.57 19.36
C SER A 14 0.85 9.46 18.23
N LEU A 15 0.31 10.63 18.59
CA LEU A 15 -0.15 11.59 17.58
C LEU A 15 0.97 12.01 16.63
N ASP A 16 2.17 12.26 17.16
CA ASP A 16 3.32 12.71 16.38
C ASP A 16 3.76 11.64 15.37
N GLN A 17 3.79 10.37 15.78
CA GLN A 17 4.09 9.26 14.89
C GLN A 17 3.06 9.11 13.78
N PHE A 18 1.77 9.29 14.11
CA PHE A 18 0.73 9.24 13.09
C PHE A 18 0.84 10.44 12.12
N GLN A 19 1.16 11.63 12.64
CA GLN A 19 1.43 12.80 11.81
C GLN A 19 2.64 12.60 10.90
N GLN A 20 3.71 11.95 11.36
CA GLN A 20 4.88 11.60 10.55
C GLN A 20 4.48 10.69 9.38
N ILE A 21 3.84 9.55 9.66
CA ILE A 21 3.38 8.63 8.61
C ILE A 21 2.54 9.34 7.54
N VAL A 22 1.61 10.20 7.97
CA VAL A 22 0.74 10.94 7.05
C VAL A 22 1.52 11.99 6.24
N ARG A 23 2.50 12.64 6.86
CA ARG A 23 3.34 13.67 6.23
C ARG A 23 4.25 13.10 5.14
N ASP A 24 4.59 11.82 5.23
CA ASP A 24 5.50 11.16 4.28
C ASP A 24 4.73 10.62 3.04
N LEU A 25 3.41 10.50 3.10
CA LEU A 25 2.59 10.02 1.97
C LEU A 25 2.75 10.83 0.67
N PRO A 26 2.84 12.17 0.68
CA PRO A 26 3.13 12.96 -0.51
C PRO A 26 4.49 12.62 -1.13
N GLU A 27 5.51 12.37 -0.31
CA GLU A 27 6.83 11.97 -0.79
C GLU A 27 6.79 10.59 -1.43
N ILE A 28 6.16 9.61 -0.76
CA ILE A 28 5.94 8.27 -1.32
C ILE A 28 5.28 8.38 -2.70
N ARG A 29 4.23 9.21 -2.84
CA ARG A 29 3.57 9.44 -4.14
C ARG A 29 4.48 10.07 -5.18
N SER A 30 5.35 10.99 -4.78
CA SER A 30 6.35 11.60 -5.67
C SER A 30 7.33 10.53 -6.18
N GLN A 31 7.86 9.69 -5.29
CA GLN A 31 8.76 8.59 -5.62
C GLN A 31 8.10 7.58 -6.58
N MET A 32 6.79 7.31 -6.42
CA MET A 32 6.02 6.45 -7.33
C MET A 32 5.96 6.98 -8.77
N GLN A 33 6.04 8.29 -8.97
CA GLN A 33 6.08 8.92 -10.30
C GLN A 33 7.51 8.97 -10.84
N ALA A 34 8.49 9.18 -9.95
CA ALA A 34 9.91 9.28 -10.29
C ALA A 34 10.47 7.98 -10.88
N LEU A 35 10.16 6.81 -10.31
CA LEU A 35 10.73 5.54 -10.79
C LEU A 35 10.43 5.26 -12.29
N PRO A 36 9.17 5.36 -12.78
CA PRO A 36 8.89 5.28 -14.21
C PRO A 36 9.59 6.34 -15.08
N GLU A 37 9.87 7.52 -14.54
CA GLU A 37 10.59 8.59 -15.25
C GLU A 37 12.08 8.28 -15.35
N LEU A 38 12.70 7.83 -14.27
CA LEU A 38 14.09 7.37 -14.24
C LEU A 38 14.32 6.21 -15.21
N ILE A 39 13.40 5.24 -15.23
CA ILE A 39 13.46 4.11 -16.17
C ILE A 39 13.37 4.60 -17.63
N ARG A 40 12.50 5.58 -17.92
CA ARG A 40 12.35 6.15 -19.26
C ARG A 40 13.55 6.99 -19.69
N ALA A 41 14.19 7.68 -18.76
CA ALA A 41 15.34 8.55 -19.01
C ALA A 41 16.67 7.77 -19.12
N ALA A 42 16.75 6.57 -18.54
CA ALA A 42 17.95 5.76 -18.56
C ALA A 42 18.25 5.16 -19.96
N PRO A 43 19.53 4.98 -20.32
CA PRO A 43 19.89 4.31 -21.56
C PRO A 43 19.31 2.89 -21.62
N LYS A 44 18.74 2.50 -22.77
CA LYS A 44 18.12 1.18 -22.96
C LYS A 44 19.05 0.02 -22.62
N ALA A 45 20.35 0.14 -22.93
CA ALA A 45 21.35 -0.87 -22.57
C ALA A 45 21.49 -1.04 -21.04
N LYS A 46 21.44 0.06 -20.28
CA LYS A 46 21.48 0.03 -18.80
C LYS A 46 20.20 -0.58 -18.25
N ILE A 47 19.04 -0.25 -18.80
CA ILE A 47 17.76 -0.86 -18.40
C ILE A 47 17.76 -2.36 -18.70
N ASN A 48 18.19 -2.77 -19.89
CA ASN A 48 18.25 -4.19 -20.24
C ASN A 48 19.24 -4.95 -19.34
N ALA A 49 20.42 -4.39 -19.05
CA ALA A 49 21.38 -5.00 -18.14
C ALA A 49 20.86 -5.09 -16.70
N MET A 50 20.06 -4.10 -16.25
CA MET A 50 19.43 -4.14 -14.94
C MET A 50 18.27 -5.14 -14.90
N LEU A 51 17.44 -5.19 -15.93
CA LEU A 51 16.19 -5.96 -15.98
C LEU A 51 16.31 -7.28 -16.79
N ASP A 52 17.52 -7.83 -16.93
CA ASP A 52 17.84 -8.91 -17.88
C ASP A 52 17.00 -10.18 -17.67
N GLU A 53 16.72 -10.54 -16.42
CA GLU A 53 15.89 -11.70 -16.06
C GLU A 53 14.37 -11.38 -16.07
N GLY A 54 14.00 -10.16 -16.41
CA GLY A 54 12.65 -9.62 -16.28
C GLY A 54 12.31 -9.21 -14.84
N VAL A 55 11.19 -8.50 -14.68
CA VAL A 55 10.67 -8.10 -13.36
C VAL A 55 9.24 -8.60 -13.23
N TYR A 56 9.01 -9.49 -12.28
CA TYR A 56 7.72 -10.17 -12.11
C TYR A 56 7.27 -10.10 -10.65
N TRP A 57 6.55 -9.03 -10.30
CA TRP A 57 6.10 -8.84 -8.91
C TRP A 57 4.65 -9.27 -8.65
N ALA A 58 3.86 -9.52 -9.70
CA ALA A 58 2.42 -9.77 -9.55
C ALA A 58 2.08 -10.99 -8.67
N MET A 59 2.97 -12.00 -8.61
CA MET A 59 2.78 -13.16 -7.72
C MET A 59 2.84 -12.78 -6.24
N VAL A 60 3.56 -11.72 -5.89
CA VAL A 60 3.69 -11.25 -4.50
C VAL A 60 2.34 -10.79 -3.95
N TYR A 61 1.41 -10.35 -4.81
CA TYR A 61 0.04 -10.00 -4.38
C TYR A 61 -0.79 -11.19 -3.88
N GLU A 62 -0.35 -12.44 -4.11
CA GLU A 62 -0.99 -13.62 -3.50
C GLU A 62 -0.65 -13.75 -2.01
N LEU A 63 0.42 -13.11 -1.54
CA LEU A 63 0.80 -13.05 -0.13
C LEU A 63 -0.02 -11.96 0.58
N SER A 64 -0.27 -12.13 1.88
CA SER A 64 -0.91 -11.08 2.68
C SER A 64 -0.03 -9.83 2.75
N PHE A 65 -0.65 -8.65 2.93
CA PHE A 65 0.11 -7.38 2.96
C PHE A 65 1.28 -7.38 3.95
N HIS A 66 1.13 -8.03 5.11
CA HIS A 66 2.20 -8.16 6.11
C HIS A 66 3.36 -9.05 5.63
N GLU A 67 3.07 -10.13 4.92
CA GLU A 67 4.09 -10.99 4.30
C GLU A 67 4.84 -10.25 3.19
N GLN A 68 4.16 -9.37 2.44
CA GLN A 68 4.80 -8.55 1.41
C GLN A 68 5.80 -7.56 2.04
N ILE A 69 5.43 -6.91 3.14
CA ILE A 69 6.33 -6.03 3.91
C ILE A 69 7.51 -6.84 4.45
N ALA A 70 7.25 -7.98 5.10
CA ALA A 70 8.30 -8.85 5.64
C ALA A 70 9.27 -9.33 4.54
N LEU A 71 8.75 -9.66 3.35
CA LEU A 71 9.57 -10.07 2.21
C LEU A 71 10.48 -8.94 1.72
N LEU A 72 10.03 -7.68 1.75
CA LEU A 72 10.89 -6.54 1.47
C LEU A 72 12.02 -6.44 2.50
N PHE A 73 11.74 -6.57 3.80
CA PHE A 73 12.80 -6.57 4.82
C PHE A 73 13.81 -7.70 4.63
N CYS A 74 13.36 -8.89 4.20
CA CYS A 74 14.25 -9.98 3.78
C CYS A 74 15.12 -9.57 2.58
N ALA A 75 14.51 -8.98 1.55
CA ALA A 75 15.22 -8.55 0.35
C ALA A 75 16.24 -7.44 0.62
N LEU A 76 15.96 -6.55 1.57
CA LEU A 76 16.88 -5.48 1.98
C LEU A 76 17.96 -5.96 2.98
N GLY A 77 17.88 -7.19 3.48
CA GLY A 77 18.81 -7.71 4.48
C GLY A 77 18.59 -7.14 5.89
N ARG A 78 17.44 -6.51 6.14
CA ARG A 78 17.13 -5.79 7.39
C ARG A 78 16.30 -6.60 8.38
N THR A 79 16.31 -7.94 8.27
CA THR A 79 15.53 -8.81 9.16
C THR A 79 15.99 -8.77 10.60
N GLN A 80 17.29 -8.57 10.84
CA GLN A 80 17.82 -8.42 12.19
C GLN A 80 17.36 -7.10 12.81
N GLU A 81 17.52 -5.98 12.10
CA GLU A 81 17.03 -4.67 12.54
C GLU A 81 15.53 -4.70 12.82
N LEU A 82 14.72 -5.33 11.95
CA LEU A 82 13.29 -5.49 12.17
C LEU A 82 12.98 -6.30 13.45
N SER A 83 13.75 -7.36 13.71
CA SER A 83 13.62 -8.19 14.92
C SER A 83 14.01 -7.44 16.19
N GLU A 84 15.04 -6.60 16.11
CA GLU A 84 15.48 -5.72 17.19
C GLU A 84 14.47 -4.61 17.45
N ALA A 85 13.96 -3.96 16.41
CA ALA A 85 12.90 -2.97 16.48
C ALA A 85 11.64 -3.55 17.14
N ALA A 86 11.24 -4.77 16.78
CA ALA A 86 10.09 -5.44 17.37
C ALA A 86 10.25 -5.74 18.88
N LYS A 87 11.48 -5.84 19.39
CA LYS A 87 11.80 -6.07 20.81
C LYS A 87 12.01 -4.77 21.59
N SER A 88 12.08 -3.63 20.89
CA SER A 88 12.30 -2.33 21.52
C SER A 88 11.07 -1.85 22.30
N ASP A 89 11.32 -0.96 23.25
CA ASP A 89 10.30 -0.31 24.09
C ASP A 89 9.27 0.48 23.26
N ASP A 90 9.69 1.08 22.14
CA ASP A 90 8.84 1.82 21.20
C ASP A 90 9.06 1.33 19.78
N SER A 91 8.63 0.08 19.53
CA SER A 91 8.75 -0.57 18.22
C SER A 91 8.21 0.25 17.05
N SER A 92 7.23 1.13 17.27
CA SER A 92 6.69 1.98 16.22
C SER A 92 7.64 3.12 15.86
N GLN A 93 8.32 3.72 16.86
CA GLN A 93 9.31 4.76 16.61
C GLN A 93 10.52 4.20 15.86
N VAL A 94 11.07 3.08 16.35
CA VAL A 94 12.24 2.46 15.72
C VAL A 94 11.92 2.06 14.28
N ALA A 95 10.72 1.52 14.02
CA ALA A 95 10.30 1.19 12.66
C ALA A 95 10.22 2.41 11.74
N LEU A 96 9.81 3.59 12.24
CA LEU A 96 9.79 4.83 11.44
C LEU A 96 11.21 5.30 11.09
N GLU A 97 12.11 5.28 12.07
CA GLU A 97 13.52 5.68 11.90
C GLU A 97 14.27 4.75 10.92
N MET A 98 13.86 3.48 10.83
CA MET A 98 14.42 2.55 9.85
C MET A 98 14.18 2.98 8.39
N PHE A 99 13.12 3.73 8.11
CA PHE A 99 12.83 4.25 6.77
C PHE A 99 13.61 5.53 6.43
N GLU A 100 14.24 6.17 7.41
CA GLU A 100 15.01 7.41 7.21
C GLU A 100 16.50 7.14 6.91
N ASN A 101 17.01 5.95 7.27
CA ASN A 101 18.40 5.55 7.05
C ASN A 101 18.54 4.79 5.71
N ASP A 102 19.03 5.50 4.68
CA ASP A 102 18.94 5.12 3.26
C ASP A 102 20.28 4.69 2.62
N GLU A 103 21.28 4.30 3.40
CA GLU A 103 22.55 3.82 2.83
C GLU A 103 22.40 2.36 2.36
N PHE A 104 22.37 2.16 1.04
CA PHE A 104 22.31 0.86 0.35
C PHE A 104 23.64 0.46 -0.30
N ASP A 105 24.71 1.20 -0.04
CA ASP A 105 25.98 1.06 -0.76
C ASP A 105 26.65 -0.32 -0.55
N ASP A 106 26.34 -1.00 0.56
CA ASP A 106 26.85 -2.35 0.89
C ASP A 106 25.82 -3.49 0.71
N TRP A 107 24.73 -3.27 -0.04
CA TRP A 107 23.69 -4.29 -0.22
C TRP A 107 24.21 -5.55 -0.95
N ASN A 108 24.09 -6.72 -0.30
CA ASN A 108 24.68 -7.99 -0.72
C ASN A 108 23.67 -9.05 -1.20
N GLY A 109 22.48 -8.63 -1.64
CA GLY A 109 21.42 -9.55 -2.10
C GLY A 109 20.44 -9.96 -1.00
N GLY A 110 20.37 -9.21 0.10
CA GLY A 110 19.46 -9.47 1.21
C GLY A 110 19.82 -10.74 2.00
N VAL A 111 18.83 -11.33 2.67
CA VAL A 111 19.03 -12.54 3.48
C VAL A 111 19.61 -13.65 2.62
N GLY A 112 20.83 -14.10 2.96
CA GLY A 112 21.52 -15.19 2.27
C GLY A 112 21.95 -14.90 0.83
N GLY A 113 21.87 -13.65 0.37
CA GLY A 113 22.17 -13.30 -1.02
C GLY A 113 21.15 -13.83 -2.04
N PHE A 114 19.93 -14.17 -1.59
CA PHE A 114 18.90 -14.78 -2.44
C PHE A 114 18.15 -13.79 -3.35
N PHE A 115 18.28 -12.49 -3.10
CA PHE A 115 17.52 -11.47 -3.82
C PHE A 115 18.37 -10.73 -4.83
N SER A 116 17.80 -10.50 -6.00
CA SER A 116 18.34 -9.62 -7.04
C SER A 116 17.85 -8.18 -6.85
N LYS A 117 18.49 -7.23 -7.54
CA LYS A 117 18.01 -5.83 -7.57
C LYS A 117 16.59 -5.74 -8.15
N ASN A 118 16.24 -6.66 -9.06
CA ASN A 118 14.91 -6.72 -9.67
C ASN A 118 13.84 -7.13 -8.66
N ASP A 119 14.18 -8.01 -7.72
CA ASP A 119 13.27 -8.38 -6.63
C ASP A 119 12.99 -7.19 -5.74
N VAL A 120 14.02 -6.42 -5.36
CA VAL A 120 13.85 -5.20 -4.55
C VAL A 120 12.98 -4.18 -5.30
N ILE A 121 13.24 -3.93 -6.58
CA ILE A 121 12.41 -3.04 -7.41
C ILE A 121 10.96 -3.54 -7.44
N GLY A 122 10.74 -4.83 -7.68
CA GLY A 122 9.41 -5.43 -7.73
C GLY A 122 8.65 -5.32 -6.42
N LEU A 123 9.31 -5.61 -5.29
CA LEU A 123 8.74 -5.51 -3.94
C LEU A 123 8.40 -4.06 -3.57
N THR A 124 9.25 -3.10 -3.93
CA THR A 124 8.96 -1.67 -3.75
C THR A 124 7.73 -1.27 -4.56
N VAL A 125 7.61 -1.70 -5.83
CA VAL A 125 6.42 -1.45 -6.65
C VAL A 125 5.16 -2.05 -6.00
N VAL A 126 5.25 -3.27 -5.46
CA VAL A 126 4.13 -3.92 -4.75
C VAL A 126 3.64 -3.08 -3.57
N LEU A 127 4.54 -2.59 -2.71
CA LEU A 127 4.15 -1.77 -1.57
C LEU A 127 3.52 -0.44 -2.01
N GLN A 128 4.14 0.22 -2.98
CA GLN A 128 3.61 1.45 -3.57
C GLN A 128 2.19 1.25 -4.14
N ARG A 129 1.94 0.14 -4.84
CA ARG A 129 0.62 -0.19 -5.40
C ARG A 129 -0.41 -0.54 -4.33
N ASN A 130 0.00 -1.16 -3.22
CA ASN A 130 -0.87 -1.36 -2.06
C ASN A 130 -1.28 -0.02 -1.43
N ILE A 131 -0.34 0.91 -1.25
CA ILE A 131 -0.64 2.25 -0.72
C ILE A 131 -1.67 2.95 -1.60
N LEU A 132 -1.49 2.93 -2.93
CA LEU A 132 -2.50 3.46 -3.85
C LEU A 132 -3.84 2.74 -3.71
N SER A 133 -3.84 1.42 -3.65
CA SER A 133 -5.07 0.63 -3.50
C SER A 133 -5.83 1.04 -2.23
N ILE A 134 -5.13 1.26 -1.13
CA ILE A 134 -5.71 1.74 0.13
C ILE A 134 -6.31 3.13 -0.06
N MET A 135 -5.56 4.06 -0.66
CA MET A 135 -6.02 5.44 -0.91
C MET A 135 -7.27 5.49 -1.80
N LEU A 136 -7.51 4.50 -2.64
CA LEU A 136 -8.60 4.53 -3.61
C LEU A 136 -9.78 3.67 -3.23
N PHE A 137 -9.52 2.53 -2.59
CA PHE A 137 -10.49 1.48 -2.35
C PHE A 137 -10.53 1.03 -0.89
N HIS A 138 -9.78 1.68 0.02
CA HIS A 138 -9.67 1.30 1.44
C HIS A 138 -9.18 -0.14 1.68
N ARG A 139 -8.55 -0.73 0.67
CA ARG A 139 -8.14 -2.14 0.61
C ARG A 139 -6.76 -2.25 -0.02
N THR A 140 -5.96 -3.16 0.50
CA THR A 140 -4.72 -3.64 -0.11
C THR A 140 -5.01 -4.53 -1.32
N LEU A 141 -4.01 -4.76 -2.17
CA LEU A 141 -4.17 -5.57 -3.39
C LEU A 141 -4.36 -7.05 -3.11
N ASP A 142 -3.77 -7.58 -2.03
CA ASP A 142 -4.03 -8.96 -1.56
C ASP A 142 -5.50 -9.17 -1.22
N LYS A 143 -6.17 -8.19 -0.62
CA LYS A 143 -7.62 -8.25 -0.38
C LYS A 143 -8.45 -8.21 -1.65
N LEU A 144 -8.01 -7.48 -2.67
CA LEU A 144 -8.64 -7.55 -3.99
C LEU A 144 -8.41 -8.92 -4.64
N VAL A 145 -7.23 -9.53 -4.48
CA VAL A 145 -6.95 -10.90 -4.93
C VAL A 145 -7.86 -11.91 -4.22
N GLU A 146 -8.03 -11.82 -2.90
CA GLU A 146 -8.97 -12.65 -2.13
C GLU A 146 -10.41 -12.53 -2.66
N ASP A 147 -10.90 -11.31 -2.91
CA ASP A 147 -12.24 -11.10 -3.48
C ASP A 147 -12.38 -11.73 -4.87
N VAL A 148 -11.35 -11.63 -5.72
CA VAL A 148 -11.35 -12.24 -7.07
C VAL A 148 -11.41 -13.75 -6.96
N ARG A 149 -10.66 -14.33 -6.02
CA ARG A 149 -10.73 -15.77 -5.71
C ARG A 149 -12.13 -16.20 -5.27
N ALA A 150 -12.86 -15.30 -4.59
CA ALA A 150 -14.27 -15.47 -4.24
C ALA A 150 -15.26 -15.14 -5.38
N GLY A 151 -14.79 -14.76 -6.58
CA GLY A 151 -15.60 -14.52 -7.77
C GLY A 151 -15.96 -13.06 -8.06
N SER A 152 -15.32 -12.09 -7.40
CA SER A 152 -15.59 -10.66 -7.61
C SER A 152 -14.88 -10.11 -8.86
N ASP A 153 -15.60 -10.01 -9.98
CA ASP A 153 -15.13 -9.30 -11.18
C ASP A 153 -14.93 -7.80 -10.95
N GLU A 154 -15.68 -7.20 -10.01
CA GLU A 154 -15.49 -5.79 -9.65
C GLU A 154 -14.09 -5.56 -9.06
N SER A 155 -13.67 -6.41 -8.12
CA SER A 155 -12.33 -6.37 -7.51
C SER A 155 -11.25 -6.67 -8.55
N PHE A 156 -11.51 -7.59 -9.48
CA PHE A 156 -10.62 -7.87 -10.60
C PHE A 156 -10.33 -6.60 -11.41
N PHE A 157 -11.37 -5.90 -11.87
CA PHE A 157 -11.17 -4.70 -12.68
C PHE A 157 -10.61 -3.52 -11.88
N LYS A 158 -10.88 -3.42 -10.57
CA LYS A 158 -10.25 -2.41 -9.70
C LYS A 158 -8.74 -2.62 -9.62
N ALA A 159 -8.31 -3.85 -9.38
CA ALA A 159 -6.89 -4.17 -9.25
C ALA A 159 -6.15 -4.00 -10.59
N VAL A 160 -6.72 -4.45 -11.72
CA VAL A 160 -6.13 -4.23 -13.06
C VAL A 160 -5.98 -2.75 -13.42
N ARG A 161 -6.90 -1.88 -12.97
CA ARG A 161 -6.78 -0.42 -13.17
C ARG A 161 -5.61 0.16 -12.40
N LEU A 162 -5.25 -0.40 -11.25
CA LEU A 162 -4.15 0.06 -10.42
C LEU A 162 -2.80 -0.42 -10.94
N ASP A 163 -2.73 -1.71 -11.24
CA ASP A 163 -1.54 -2.37 -11.73
C ASP A 163 -1.90 -3.31 -12.87
N ARG A 164 -1.44 -2.98 -14.07
CA ARG A 164 -1.72 -3.78 -15.26
C ARG A 164 -0.96 -5.10 -15.24
N SER A 165 0.16 -5.19 -14.53
CA SER A 165 0.94 -6.44 -14.45
C SER A 165 0.21 -7.50 -13.64
N ILE A 166 -0.77 -7.14 -12.79
CA ILE A 166 -1.49 -8.09 -11.94
C ILE A 166 -2.21 -9.18 -12.72
N ILE A 167 -2.44 -9.01 -14.03
CA ILE A 167 -2.99 -10.06 -14.88
C ILE A 167 -2.15 -11.34 -14.92
N THR A 168 -0.85 -11.26 -14.57
CA THR A 168 0.04 -12.43 -14.47
C THR A 168 0.01 -13.09 -13.09
N CYS A 169 -0.70 -12.51 -12.12
CA CYS A 169 -0.98 -13.14 -10.83
C CYS A 169 -1.82 -14.42 -11.06
N PRO A 170 -1.50 -15.56 -10.42
CA PRO A 170 -2.19 -16.84 -10.64
C PRO A 170 -3.72 -16.76 -10.55
N THR A 171 -4.25 -16.09 -9.53
CA THR A 171 -5.70 -15.88 -9.34
C THR A 171 -6.33 -15.12 -10.53
N PHE A 172 -5.65 -14.10 -11.03
CA PHE A 172 -6.13 -13.28 -12.15
C PHE A 172 -6.02 -14.02 -13.49
N ALA A 173 -4.89 -14.67 -13.73
CA ALA A 173 -4.67 -15.48 -14.92
C ALA A 173 -5.71 -16.61 -15.02
N SER A 174 -6.00 -17.28 -13.90
CA SER A 174 -7.06 -18.30 -13.81
C SER A 174 -8.44 -17.72 -14.15
N ARG A 175 -8.80 -16.54 -13.62
CA ARG A 175 -10.07 -15.89 -13.94
C ARG A 175 -10.19 -15.50 -15.41
N ILE A 176 -9.11 -15.02 -16.03
CA ILE A 176 -9.06 -14.72 -17.48
C ILE A 176 -9.26 -16.01 -18.30
N ALA A 177 -8.55 -17.09 -17.95
CA ALA A 177 -8.69 -18.37 -18.64
C ALA A 177 -10.13 -18.92 -18.56
N LEU A 178 -10.79 -18.80 -17.40
CA LEU A 178 -12.20 -19.16 -17.25
C LEU A 178 -13.13 -18.29 -18.09
N ALA A 179 -12.84 -17.00 -18.24
CA ALA A 179 -13.61 -16.10 -19.09
C ALA A 179 -13.53 -16.53 -20.57
N GLU A 180 -12.32 -16.87 -21.01
CA GLU A 180 -12.05 -17.35 -22.37
C GLU A 180 -12.79 -18.64 -22.66
N LEU A 181 -12.67 -19.65 -21.78
CA LEU A 181 -13.36 -20.93 -21.92
C LEU A 181 -14.90 -20.78 -21.98
N ARG A 182 -15.44 -19.74 -21.34
CA ARG A 182 -16.87 -19.42 -21.34
C ARG A 182 -17.30 -18.48 -22.47
N ASN A 183 -16.36 -18.00 -23.29
CA ASN A 183 -16.60 -16.96 -24.29
C ASN A 183 -17.29 -15.71 -23.69
N ASP A 184 -16.86 -15.31 -22.49
CA ASP A 184 -17.42 -14.19 -21.74
C ASP A 184 -16.96 -12.85 -22.34
N LYS A 185 -17.62 -12.43 -23.42
CA LYS A 185 -17.29 -11.20 -24.15
C LYS A 185 -17.45 -9.94 -23.28
N VAL A 186 -18.39 -9.94 -22.33
CA VAL A 186 -18.64 -8.80 -21.45
C VAL A 186 -17.44 -8.59 -20.52
N PHE A 187 -16.90 -9.67 -19.96
CA PHE A 187 -15.67 -9.62 -19.16
C PHE A 187 -14.51 -8.98 -19.94
N PHE A 188 -14.28 -9.39 -21.19
CA PHE A 188 -13.19 -8.83 -22.01
C PHE A 188 -13.37 -7.35 -22.38
N VAL A 189 -14.62 -6.89 -22.57
CA VAL A 189 -14.93 -5.45 -22.74
C VAL A 189 -14.53 -4.67 -21.50
N HIS A 190 -14.88 -5.17 -20.30
CA HIS A 190 -14.51 -4.54 -19.05
C HIS A 190 -13.00 -4.63 -18.76
N LEU A 191 -12.35 -5.75 -19.07
CA LEU A 191 -10.89 -5.90 -18.95
C LEU A 191 -10.16 -4.88 -19.84
N ARG A 192 -10.58 -4.74 -21.10
CA ARG A 192 -10.04 -3.71 -22.01
C ARG A 192 -10.21 -2.31 -21.41
N SER A 193 -11.35 -2.02 -20.79
CA SER A 193 -11.55 -0.75 -20.11
C SER A 193 -10.66 -0.58 -18.88
N ALA A 194 -10.45 -1.64 -18.09
CA ALA A 194 -9.62 -1.62 -16.90
C ALA A 194 -8.15 -1.36 -17.24
N LEU A 195 -7.65 -1.96 -18.33
CA LEU A 195 -6.29 -1.76 -18.83
C LEU A 195 -5.99 -0.32 -19.28
N LYS A 196 -7.00 0.53 -19.53
CA LYS A 196 -6.78 1.96 -19.76
C LYS A 196 -6.25 2.67 -18.51
N GLY A 197 -6.55 2.14 -17.32
CA GLY A 197 -6.08 2.63 -16.04
C GLY A 197 -7.01 3.68 -15.40
N PRO A 198 -6.49 4.43 -14.41
CA PRO A 198 -7.23 5.43 -13.63
C PRO A 198 -7.82 6.59 -14.44
N LEU A 199 -9.03 7.06 -14.08
CA LEU A 199 -9.56 8.35 -14.55
C LEU A 199 -9.13 9.48 -13.60
N LYS A 200 -8.12 10.30 -13.97
CA LYS A 200 -7.48 11.36 -13.15
C LYS A 200 -8.39 12.12 -12.16
N LYS A 201 -9.59 12.55 -12.57
CA LYS A 201 -10.47 13.46 -11.81
C LYS A 201 -11.05 12.89 -10.50
N HIS A 202 -11.14 11.56 -10.35
CA HIS A 202 -11.69 10.93 -9.14
C HIS A 202 -10.67 10.70 -8.00
N TRP A 203 -9.40 11.06 -8.20
CA TRP A 203 -8.27 10.47 -7.47
C TRP A 203 -7.59 11.43 -6.51
N GLU A 204 -7.94 12.72 -6.46
CA GLU A 204 -7.10 13.71 -5.76
C GLU A 204 -7.67 14.13 -4.39
N ALA A 205 -8.98 14.07 -4.18
CA ALA A 205 -9.60 14.79 -3.06
C ALA A 205 -9.51 14.09 -1.68
N TYR A 206 -9.22 12.78 -1.60
CA TYR A 206 -9.35 12.01 -0.34
C TYR A 206 -8.27 10.96 -0.08
N ASN A 207 -7.16 10.96 -0.82
CA ASN A 207 -6.20 9.85 -0.74
C ASN A 207 -5.60 9.68 0.66
N ASP A 208 -5.09 10.77 1.23
CA ASP A 208 -4.42 10.73 2.52
C ASP A 208 -5.39 10.46 3.66
N LEU A 209 -6.61 11.02 3.57
CA LEU A 209 -7.71 10.69 4.48
C LEU A 209 -7.97 9.18 4.51
N ARG A 210 -8.10 8.55 3.35
CA ARG A 210 -8.46 7.12 3.26
C ARG A 210 -7.35 6.22 3.78
N TYR A 211 -6.09 6.63 3.58
CA TYR A 211 -4.94 5.97 4.18
C TYR A 211 -4.94 6.09 5.71
N ALA A 212 -5.18 7.28 6.25
CA ALA A 212 -5.30 7.46 7.70
C ALA A 212 -6.45 6.63 8.31
N LEU A 213 -7.60 6.55 7.63
CA LEU A 213 -8.71 5.70 8.06
C LEU A 213 -8.40 4.20 7.98
N PHE A 214 -7.58 3.78 7.02
CA PHE A 214 -7.05 2.41 6.95
C PHE A 214 -6.12 2.14 8.14
N MET A 215 -5.17 3.03 8.42
CA MET A 215 -4.24 2.89 9.55
C MET A 215 -4.98 2.79 10.89
N LEU A 216 -5.94 3.69 11.15
CA LEU A 216 -6.77 3.63 12.36
C LEU A 216 -7.42 2.25 12.53
N ARG A 217 -7.93 1.67 11.44
CA ARG A 217 -8.55 0.35 11.47
C ARG A 217 -7.54 -0.75 11.79
N GLU A 218 -6.37 -0.76 11.15
CA GLU A 218 -5.32 -1.74 11.44
C GLU A 218 -4.79 -1.62 12.88
N LEU A 219 -4.88 -0.44 13.48
CA LEU A 219 -4.56 -0.19 14.89
C LEU A 219 -5.71 -0.52 15.86
N GLY A 220 -6.83 -1.04 15.36
CA GLY A 220 -7.97 -1.47 16.18
C GLY A 220 -9.01 -0.40 16.48
N PHE A 221 -8.92 0.79 15.88
CA PHE A 221 -9.88 1.89 16.09
C PHE A 221 -11.14 1.70 15.23
N TYR A 222 -11.96 0.73 15.62
CA TYR A 222 -13.25 0.45 14.98
C TYR A 222 -14.37 1.35 15.47
N GLN A 223 -14.15 2.18 16.49
CA GLN A 223 -15.16 3.11 17.02
C GLN A 223 -14.50 4.45 17.35
N MET A 224 -15.09 5.52 16.85
CA MET A 224 -14.73 6.91 17.12
C MET A 224 -16.01 7.73 17.02
N SER A 225 -16.21 8.70 17.91
CA SER A 225 -17.30 9.68 17.82
C SER A 225 -17.08 10.67 16.68
N ASP A 226 -18.12 11.42 16.27
CA ASP A 226 -17.98 12.42 15.22
C ASP A 226 -17.00 13.53 15.62
N ALA A 227 -16.98 13.90 16.90
CA ALA A 227 -16.03 14.88 17.45
C ALA A 227 -14.59 14.37 17.40
N GLN A 228 -14.33 13.09 17.74
CA GLN A 228 -12.99 12.51 17.66
C GLN A 228 -12.49 12.42 16.22
N LEU A 229 -13.36 12.06 15.26
CA LEU A 229 -13.01 12.03 13.84
C LEU A 229 -12.68 13.43 13.30
N GLU A 230 -13.47 14.44 13.68
CA GLU A 230 -13.22 15.82 13.29
C GLU A 230 -11.91 16.35 13.91
N ASP A 231 -11.72 16.17 15.22
CA ASP A 231 -10.49 16.59 15.90
C ASP A 231 -9.23 16.00 15.25
N LEU A 232 -9.22 14.68 15.01
CA LEU A 232 -8.08 14.03 14.39
C LEU A 232 -7.90 14.44 12.92
N LEU A 233 -8.93 14.31 12.09
CA LEU A 233 -8.77 14.37 10.63
C LEU A 233 -8.83 15.80 10.07
N VAL A 234 -9.50 16.72 10.76
CA VAL A 234 -9.61 18.14 10.36
C VAL A 234 -8.56 18.98 11.07
N HIS A 235 -8.45 18.87 12.39
CA HIS A 235 -7.65 19.79 13.19
C HIS A 235 -6.20 19.33 13.34
N LYS A 236 -5.98 18.07 13.74
CA LYS A 236 -4.64 17.53 14.02
C LYS A 236 -3.88 17.11 12.77
N LEU A 237 -4.49 16.30 11.89
CA LEU A 237 -3.84 15.78 10.68
C LEU A 237 -4.08 16.64 9.44
N LYS A 238 -5.09 17.54 9.46
CA LYS A 238 -5.44 18.44 8.34
C LYS A 238 -5.68 17.71 7.01
N LEU A 239 -6.25 16.51 7.08
CA LEU A 239 -6.56 15.66 5.93
C LEU A 239 -7.94 15.91 5.32
N TYR A 240 -8.75 16.72 5.98
CA TYR A 240 -10.08 17.10 5.51
C TYR A 240 -10.35 18.58 5.79
N PRO A 241 -11.02 19.32 4.88
CA PRO A 241 -11.30 20.73 5.09
C PRO A 241 -12.27 20.96 6.26
N ASN A 242 -12.04 22.05 7.00
CA ASN A 242 -12.94 22.49 8.06
C ASN A 242 -14.20 23.14 7.46
N VAL A 243 -15.22 22.33 7.19
CA VAL A 243 -16.50 22.75 6.59
C VAL A 243 -17.69 22.24 7.42
N PRO A 244 -18.85 22.92 7.40
CA PRO A 244 -20.00 22.55 8.23
C PRO A 244 -20.50 21.10 8.09
N CYS A 245 -20.22 20.45 6.96
CA CYS A 245 -20.60 19.06 6.69
C CYS A 245 -19.48 18.02 6.95
N ALA A 246 -18.34 18.43 7.52
CA ALA A 246 -17.18 17.58 7.73
C ALA A 246 -17.51 16.33 8.53
N ARG A 247 -18.14 16.47 9.71
CA ARG A 247 -18.55 15.33 10.57
C ARG A 247 -19.34 14.26 9.81
N LYS A 248 -20.38 14.68 9.07
CA LYS A 248 -21.23 13.76 8.28
C LYS A 248 -20.43 13.02 7.21
N ASN A 249 -19.55 13.73 6.50
CA ASN A 249 -18.75 13.13 5.43
C ASN A 249 -17.65 12.21 5.98
N LEU A 250 -16.98 12.61 7.05
CA LEU A 250 -15.98 11.80 7.75
C LEU A 250 -16.61 10.53 8.31
N ARG A 251 -17.79 10.62 8.94
CA ARG A 251 -18.55 9.45 9.40
C ARG A 251 -18.84 8.48 8.26
N LYS A 252 -19.25 9.00 7.10
CA LYS A 252 -19.48 8.18 5.90
C LYS A 252 -18.20 7.47 5.46
N GLN A 253 -17.08 8.18 5.32
CA GLN A 253 -15.79 7.57 4.94
C GLN A 253 -15.30 6.54 5.96
N PHE A 254 -15.43 6.83 7.26
CA PHE A 254 -15.06 5.89 8.33
C PHE A 254 -15.96 4.64 8.38
N THR A 255 -17.23 4.79 8.02
CA THR A 255 -18.15 3.63 7.92
C THR A 255 -17.84 2.80 6.68
N GLU A 256 -17.51 3.45 5.56
CA GLU A 256 -17.06 2.77 4.33
C GLU A 256 -15.76 1.98 4.55
N SER A 257 -14.77 2.56 5.24
CA SER A 257 -13.49 1.88 5.50
C SER A 257 -13.61 0.60 6.33
N LYS A 258 -14.65 0.50 7.17
CA LYS A 258 -14.92 -0.67 8.03
C LYS A 258 -15.55 -1.85 7.31
N LYS A 259 -16.20 -1.64 6.16
CA LYS A 259 -16.79 -2.75 5.36
C LYS A 259 -15.75 -3.79 4.93
N PHE A 260 -14.46 -3.43 5.07
CA PHE A 260 -13.32 -4.14 4.55
C PHE A 260 -12.38 -4.61 5.64
N ALA A 261 -12.82 -4.63 6.89
CA ALA A 261 -11.99 -5.01 8.02
C ALA A 261 -11.44 -6.43 7.89
N THR A 262 -10.14 -6.56 8.15
CA THR A 262 -9.49 -7.84 8.40
C THR A 262 -10.12 -8.44 9.65
N PRO A 263 -10.53 -9.73 9.65
CA PRO A 263 -11.01 -10.37 10.87
C PRO A 263 -9.94 -10.23 11.95
N SER A 264 -10.32 -9.70 13.12
CA SER A 264 -9.45 -9.76 14.31
C SER A 264 -9.17 -11.23 14.59
N LYS A 265 -7.89 -11.63 14.52
CA LYS A 265 -7.43 -12.90 15.09
C LYS A 265 -7.48 -12.82 16.62
#